data_AF-A0A257LU12-F1
#
_entry.id   AF-A0A257LU12-F1
#
_cell.length_a   1.000
_cell.length_b   1.000
_cell.length_c   1.000
_cell.angle_alpha   90.00
_cell.angle_beta   90.00
_cell.angle_gamma   90.00
#
_symmetry.space_group_name_H-M   'P 1'
#
loop_
_entity.id
_entity.type
_entity.pdbx_description
1 polymer ?
#
loop_
_entity_poly.entity_id
_entity_poly.type
_entity_poly.pdbx_seq_one_letter_code
_entity_poly.pdbx_strand_id
1 'polypeptide(L)'
;RSNTMKLGAMKALLPWSLEEADLAFCLQGDYGWDAAEALAPMGPLAQVAPTVDKLVALVAKAAQPGDQVLVMSNGGFGGIHDKLLAALRR
;
A
#
# COMPACT_ATOMS: atom_id res chain seq x y z
N ARG A 1 4.07 17.32 -11.22
CA ARG A 1 3.27 16.42 -10.36
C ARG A 1 2.34 15.62 -11.26
N SER A 2 2.57 14.31 -11.45
CA SER A 2 1.68 13.48 -12.27
C SER A 2 0.56 12.91 -11.40
N ASN A 3 -0.69 13.26 -11.70
CA ASN A 3 -1.90 12.73 -11.05
C ASN A 3 -2.41 11.46 -11.78
N THR A 4 -1.50 10.62 -12.27
CA THR A 4 -1.82 9.47 -13.14
C THR A 4 -2.77 8.45 -12.50
N MET A 5 -2.73 8.29 -11.16
CA MET A 5 -3.65 7.41 -10.43
C MET A 5 -5.08 7.97 -10.28
N LYS A 6 -5.30 9.28 -10.42
CA LYS A 6 -6.65 9.89 -10.33
C LYS A 6 -7.49 9.71 -11.59
N LEU A 7 -6.86 9.34 -12.71
CA LEU A 7 -7.54 9.22 -14.00
C LEU A 7 -8.23 7.87 -14.22
N GLY A 8 -8.19 6.95 -13.24
CA GLY A 8 -8.83 5.63 -13.32
C GLY A 8 -8.18 4.65 -14.33
N ALA A 9 -7.51 5.16 -15.36
CA ALA A 9 -6.84 4.37 -16.39
C ALA A 9 -5.73 3.44 -15.86
N MET A 10 -5.11 3.78 -14.72
CA MET A 10 -4.11 2.92 -14.07
C MET A 10 -4.70 1.98 -13.00
N LYS A 11 -6.00 2.09 -12.65
CA LYS A 11 -6.65 1.20 -11.67
C LYS A 11 -6.53 -0.27 -12.09
N ALA A 12 -6.79 -0.55 -13.37
CA ALA A 12 -6.75 -1.90 -13.91
C ALA A 12 -5.34 -2.47 -14.03
N LEU A 13 -4.31 -1.62 -14.08
CA LEU A 13 -2.90 -2.03 -14.15
C LEU A 13 -2.26 -2.21 -12.78
N LEU A 14 -2.91 -1.71 -11.72
CA LEU A 14 -2.36 -1.72 -10.37
C LEU A 14 -2.06 -3.14 -9.85
N PRO A 15 -2.96 -4.14 -10.00
CA PRO A 15 -2.64 -5.52 -9.61
C PRO A 15 -1.40 -6.05 -10.33
N TRP A 16 -1.30 -5.79 -11.63
CA TRP A 16 -0.18 -6.28 -12.44
C TRP A 16 1.14 -5.64 -12.02
N SER A 17 1.15 -4.36 -11.67
CA SER A 17 2.35 -3.68 -11.17
C SER A 17 2.85 -4.19 -9.81
N LEU A 18 2.03 -4.99 -9.11
CA LEU A 18 2.32 -5.52 -7.78
C LEU A 18 2.45 -7.05 -7.78
N GLU A 19 2.45 -7.69 -8.94
CA GLU A 19 2.43 -9.16 -9.04
C GLU A 19 3.66 -9.85 -8.46
N GLU A 20 4.80 -9.15 -8.44
CA GLU A 20 6.06 -9.65 -7.88
C GLU A 20 6.16 -9.48 -6.35
N ALA A 21 5.21 -8.78 -5.72
CA ALA A 21 5.22 -8.59 -4.27
C ALA A 21 4.55 -9.78 -3.56
N ASP A 22 5.22 -10.34 -2.54
CA ASP A 22 4.63 -11.36 -1.68
C ASP A 22 3.38 -10.84 -0.94
N LEU A 23 3.42 -9.57 -0.51
CA LEU A 23 2.30 -8.87 0.11
C LEU A 23 2.26 -7.41 -0.34
N ALA A 24 1.06 -6.92 -0.63
CA ALA A 24 0.80 -5.53 -1.00
C ALA A 24 -0.15 -4.87 0.01
N PHE A 25 0.24 -3.69 0.48
CA PHE A 25 -0.57 -2.88 1.40
C PHE A 25 -0.87 -1.52 0.76
N CYS A 26 -2.14 -1.22 0.54
CA CYS A 26 -2.56 0.01 -0.12
C CYS A 26 -3.37 0.93 0.82
N LEU A 27 -3.08 2.23 0.79
CA LEU A 27 -3.88 3.23 1.49
C LEU A 27 -5.07 3.65 0.62
N GLN A 28 -6.29 3.47 1.12
CA GLN A 28 -7.46 4.12 0.53
C GLN A 28 -7.32 5.63 0.70
N GLY A 29 -7.41 6.36 -0.41
CA GLY A 29 -7.41 7.82 -0.44
C GLY A 29 -8.60 8.36 -1.22
N ASP A 30 -8.68 9.69 -1.30
CA ASP A 30 -9.70 10.38 -2.07
C ASP A 30 -9.32 10.46 -3.56
N TYR A 31 -9.31 9.30 -4.21
CA TYR A 31 -8.93 9.14 -5.61
C TYR A 31 -10.13 9.11 -6.56
N GLY A 32 -11.35 9.07 -6.02
CA GLY A 32 -12.59 8.89 -6.80
C GLY A 32 -12.88 7.44 -7.21
N TRP A 33 -12.14 6.46 -6.68
CA TRP A 33 -12.33 5.03 -6.92
C TRP A 33 -11.91 4.20 -5.69
N ASP A 34 -12.40 2.96 -5.63
CA ASP A 34 -12.15 2.01 -4.54
C ASP A 34 -10.89 1.18 -4.80
N ALA A 35 -9.91 1.30 -3.89
CA ALA A 35 -8.65 0.57 -3.98
C ALA A 35 -8.79 -0.92 -3.68
N ALA A 36 -9.75 -1.33 -2.85
CA ALA A 36 -10.03 -2.73 -2.58
C ALA A 36 -10.62 -3.39 -3.82
N GLU A 37 -11.52 -2.71 -4.53
CA GLU A 37 -12.07 -3.19 -5.80
C GLU A 37 -10.96 -3.32 -6.87
N ALA A 38 -10.05 -2.35 -6.94
CA ALA A 38 -8.91 -2.38 -7.86
C ALA A 38 -7.98 -3.57 -7.62
N LEU A 39 -7.71 -3.89 -6.35
CA LEU A 39 -6.77 -4.92 -5.92
C LEU A 39 -7.41 -6.29 -5.73
N ALA A 40 -8.72 -6.43 -5.91
CA ALA A 40 -9.45 -7.69 -5.78
C ALA A 40 -8.81 -8.87 -6.54
N PRO A 41 -8.21 -8.71 -7.74
CA PRO A 41 -7.53 -9.80 -8.44
C PRO A 41 -6.32 -10.39 -7.69
N MET A 42 -5.67 -9.63 -6.80
CA MET A 42 -4.56 -10.11 -5.98
C MET A 42 -5.04 -10.97 -4.78
N GLY A 43 -6.35 -10.96 -4.49
CA GLY A 43 -6.94 -11.72 -3.40
C GLY A 43 -6.29 -11.42 -2.05
N PRO A 44 -5.90 -12.44 -1.26
CA PRO A 44 -5.37 -12.25 0.09
C PRO A 44 -3.97 -11.60 0.14
N LEU A 45 -3.27 -11.52 -1.00
CA LEU A 45 -1.95 -10.90 -1.10
C LEU A 45 -2.04 -9.38 -1.00
N ALA A 46 -3.20 -8.78 -1.29
CA ALA A 46 -3.42 -7.35 -1.18
C ALA A 46 -4.37 -6.98 -0.04
N GLN A 47 -3.98 -5.99 0.76
CA GLN A 47 -4.80 -5.46 1.84
C GLN A 47 -4.92 -3.95 1.73
N VAL A 48 -6.13 -3.43 1.92
CA VAL A 48 -6.41 -1.99 1.86
C VAL A 48 -6.75 -1.45 3.24
N ALA A 49 -6.09 -0.37 3.64
CA ALA A 49 -6.34 0.30 4.91
C ALA A 49 -6.86 1.73 4.69
N PRO A 50 -7.77 2.23 5.54
CA PRO A 50 -8.34 3.58 5.39
C PRO A 50 -7.45 4.69 5.97
N THR A 51 -6.38 4.33 6.69
CA THR A 51 -5.49 5.30 7.37
C THR A 51 -4.06 4.77 7.36
N VAL A 52 -3.09 5.69 7.40
CA VAL A 52 -1.66 5.33 7.48
C VAL A 52 -1.37 4.49 8.72
N ASP A 53 -1.97 4.80 9.87
CA ASP A 53 -1.72 4.06 11.12
C ASP A 53 -2.19 2.60 11.03
N LYS A 54 -3.38 2.36 10.44
CA LYS A 54 -3.85 1.00 10.18
C LYS A 54 -2.98 0.27 9.16
N LEU A 55 -2.51 0.98 8.12
CA LEU A 55 -1.60 0.40 7.13
C LEU A 55 -0.29 -0.06 7.77
N VAL A 56 0.31 0.80 8.60
CA VAL A 56 1.53 0.49 9.37
C VAL A 56 1.30 -0.71 10.29
N ALA A 57 0.15 -0.77 10.97
CA ALA A 57 -0.18 -1.90 11.84
C ALA A 57 -0.30 -3.23 11.07
N LEU A 58 -0.86 -3.22 9.86
CA LEU A 58 -0.93 -4.41 9.00
C LEU A 58 0.46 -4.85 8.55
N VAL A 59 1.30 -3.91 8.09
CA VAL A 59 2.68 -4.20 7.68
C VAL A 59 3.49 -4.76 8.84
N ALA A 60 3.44 -4.11 10.02
CA ALA A 60 4.18 -4.55 11.20
C ALA A 60 3.73 -5.92 11.74
N LYS A 61 2.46 -6.28 11.52
CA LYS A 61 1.94 -7.61 11.88
C LYS A 61 2.42 -8.70 10.92
N ALA A 62 2.60 -8.36 9.64
CA ALA A 62 2.98 -9.31 8.61
C ALA A 62 4.51 -9.50 8.50
N ALA A 63 5.28 -8.43 8.71
CA ALA A 63 6.71 -8.40 8.50
C ALA A 63 7.46 -9.36 9.45
N GLN A 64 8.43 -10.07 8.88
CA GLN A 64 9.34 -10.98 9.56
C GLN A 64 10.80 -10.54 9.36
N PRO A 65 11.73 -10.98 10.23
CA PRO A 65 13.15 -10.78 10.00
C PRO A 65 13.59 -11.36 8.65
N GLY A 66 14.19 -10.52 7.81
CA GLY A 66 14.61 -10.88 6.44
C GLY A 66 13.75 -10.25 5.35
N ASP A 67 12.52 -9.85 5.67
CA ASP A 67 11.62 -9.19 4.72
C ASP A 67 12.13 -7.82 4.28
N GLN A 68 11.79 -7.44 3.06
CA GLN A 68 12.06 -6.11 2.51
C GLN A 68 10.75 -5.32 2.40
N VAL A 69 10.69 -4.16 3.05
CA VAL A 69 9.52 -3.28 3.01
C VAL A 69 9.79 -2.12 2.04
N LEU A 70 9.19 -2.16 0.85
CA LEU A 70 9.23 -1.07 -0.12
C LEU A 70 8.04 -0.12 0.08
N VAL A 71 8.33 1.16 0.30
CA VAL A 71 7.31 2.22 0.38
C VAL A 71 7.29 3.01 -0.93
N MET A 72 6.15 3.00 -1.63
CA MET A 72 5.95 3.77 -2.85
C MET A 72 4.98 4.94 -2.63
N SER A 73 5.46 6.17 -2.75
CA SER A 73 4.61 7.37 -2.66
C SER A 73 5.19 8.55 -3.42
N ASN A 74 4.30 9.40 -3.95
CA ASN A 74 4.66 10.66 -4.61
C ASN A 74 4.72 11.85 -3.62
N GLY A 75 4.60 11.61 -2.32
CA GLY A 75 4.59 12.65 -1.29
C GLY A 75 4.93 12.10 0.09
N GLY A 76 4.64 12.87 1.15
CA GLY A 76 5.05 12.52 2.51
C GLY A 76 4.34 11.31 3.14
N PHE A 77 3.30 10.77 2.49
CA PHE A 77 2.58 9.55 2.91
C PHE A 77 2.20 9.50 4.41
N GLY A 78 1.88 10.65 5.02
CA GLY A 78 1.55 10.74 6.45
C GLY A 78 2.69 10.33 7.40
N GLY A 79 3.95 10.47 6.96
CA GLY A 79 5.12 10.10 7.76
C GLY A 79 5.32 8.58 7.90
N ILE A 80 4.86 7.80 6.92
CA ILE A 80 4.85 6.33 7.00
C ILE A 80 6.23 5.73 7.31
N HIS A 81 7.31 6.33 6.81
CA HIS A 81 8.67 5.82 7.00
C HIS A 81 9.05 5.80 8.48
N ASP A 82 8.87 6.92 9.20
CA ASP A 82 9.17 6.99 10.64
C ASP A 82 8.26 6.07 11.45
N LYS A 83 6.98 5.97 11.06
CA LYS A 83 6.00 5.10 11.71
C LYS A 83 6.35 3.61 11.55
N LEU A 84 6.76 3.19 10.35
CA LEU A 84 7.23 1.82 10.09
C LEU A 84 8.49 1.52 10.89
N LEU A 85 9.48 2.42 10.86
CA LEU A 85 10.71 2.25 11.63
C LEU A 85 10.41 2.12 13.13
N ALA A 86 9.51 2.95 13.68
CA ALA A 86 9.11 2.84 15.07
C ALA A 86 8.39 1.52 15.39
N ALA A 87 7.52 1.05 14.48
CA ALA A 87 6.74 -0.17 14.67
C ALA A 87 7.58 -1.46 14.56
N LEU A 88 8.59 -1.46 13.67
CA LEU A 88 9.42 -2.63 13.34
C LEU A 88 10.70 -2.77 14.20
N ARG A 89 11.05 -1.75 14.99
CA ARG A 89 12.24 -1.73 15.89
C ARG A 89 12.15 -2.69 17.10
N ARG A 90 11.37 -3.76 17.03
CA ARG A 90 11.20 -4.72 18.13
C ARG A 90 12.27 -5.79 18.14
#